data_AF-A0A443RT47-F1
#
_entry.id   AF-A0A443RT47-F1
#
_cell.length_a   1.000
_cell.length_b   1.000
_cell.length_c   1.000
_cell.angle_alpha   90.00
_cell.angle_beta   90.00
_cell.angle_gamma   90.00
#
_symmetry.space_group_name_H-M   'P 1'
#
loop_
_entity.id
_entity.type
_entity.pdbx_description
1 polymer ?
#
loop_
_entity_poly.entity_id
_entity_poly.type
_entity_poly.pdbx_seq_one_letter_code
_entity_poly.pdbx_strand_id
1 'polypeptide(L)'
;VNMLFTFNIGCMLNLKKVANENYKNCKYNPQVFGGLILNYAAPKCSVTLHATGSGILTGVKSVSVAKRVLDKVSKMLTRIGFFPKPNDLTLNSVTYTGKFPFRPNLHIIKRNYGNNAYYEPELFNGLRLSIPDSKVNYLCKREITK
;
A
#
# COMPACT_ATOMS: atom_id res chain seq x y z
N VAL A 1 -6.89 7.25 -6.15
CA VAL A 1 -5.61 6.61 -6.52
C VAL A 1 -4.82 6.37 -5.25
N ASN A 2 -4.31 5.15 -5.08
CA ASN A 2 -3.35 4.79 -4.06
C ASN A 2 -2.24 3.97 -4.72
N MET A 3 -1.00 4.17 -4.32
CA MET A 3 0.16 3.45 -4.82
C MET A 3 0.83 2.67 -3.69
N LEU A 4 1.34 1.49 -4.02
CA LEU A 4 2.20 0.68 -3.15
C LEU A 4 3.58 0.60 -3.77
N PHE A 5 4.58 0.97 -2.98
CA PHE A 5 5.97 0.90 -3.35
C PHE A 5 6.73 0.00 -2.38
N THR A 6 7.74 -0.70 -2.89
CA THR A 6 8.79 -1.31 -2.07
C THR A 6 10.07 -0.51 -2.21
N PHE A 7 10.88 -0.51 -1.17
CA PHE A 7 12.20 0.13 -1.18
C PHE A 7 13.18 -0.60 -0.29
N ASN A 8 14.47 -0.31 -0.47
CA ASN A 8 15.53 -0.73 0.44
C ASN A 8 16.40 0.49 0.76
N ILE A 9 16.69 0.72 2.04
CA ILE A 9 17.55 1.81 2.51
C ILE A 9 19.04 1.42 2.57
N GLY A 10 19.38 0.16 2.29
CA GLY A 10 20.75 -0.32 2.15
C GLY A 10 21.56 -0.40 3.46
N CYS A 11 20.90 -0.38 4.62
CA CYS A 11 21.54 -0.57 5.92
C CYS A 11 20.64 -1.35 6.89
N MET A 12 21.26 -2.10 7.81
CA MET A 12 20.57 -2.83 8.87
C MET A 12 20.01 -1.85 9.92
N LEU A 13 18.80 -2.13 10.40
CA LEU A 13 18.09 -1.32 11.37
C LEU A 13 17.89 -2.06 12.69
N ASN A 14 18.20 -1.38 13.79
CA ASN A 14 17.68 -1.77 15.10
C ASN A 14 16.27 -1.19 15.25
N LEU A 15 15.24 -1.98 14.93
CA LEU A 15 13.84 -1.55 14.97
C LEU A 15 13.39 -1.07 16.35
N LYS A 16 13.93 -1.65 17.43
CA LYS A 16 13.64 -1.20 18.80
C LYS A 16 14.14 0.23 19.03
N LYS A 17 15.36 0.56 18.55
CA LYS A 17 15.89 1.92 18.60
C LYS A 17 15.02 2.88 17.78
N VAL A 18 14.65 2.51 16.55
CA VAL A 18 13.79 3.33 15.69
C VAL A 18 12.42 3.58 16.34
N ALA A 19 11.84 2.57 16.98
CA ALA A 19 10.55 2.67 17.67
C ALA A 19 10.62 3.60 18.87
N ASN A 20 11.66 3.49 19.70
CA ASN A 20 11.83 4.31 20.90
C ASN A 20 11.91 5.80 20.54
N GLU A 21 12.64 6.15 19.49
CA GLU A 21 12.78 7.54 19.01
C GLU A 21 11.50 8.09 18.36
N ASN A 22 10.60 7.21 17.89
CA ASN A 22 9.40 7.59 17.13
C ASN A 22 8.08 7.09 17.74
N TYR A 23 8.06 6.85 19.05
CA TYR A 23 6.98 6.14 19.73
C TYR A 23 5.56 6.70 19.48
N LYS A 24 5.42 8.01 19.21
CA LYS A 24 4.12 8.66 18.93
C LYS A 24 3.50 8.26 17.58
N ASN A 25 4.33 8.00 16.58
CA ASN A 25 3.89 7.77 15.20
C ASN A 25 4.24 6.35 14.70
N CYS A 26 4.67 5.49 15.61
CA CYS A 26 5.20 4.16 15.33
C CYS A 26 4.33 3.08 15.97
N LYS A 27 4.09 1.99 15.24
CA LYS A 27 3.60 0.72 15.79
C LYS A 27 4.70 -0.32 15.65
N TYR A 28 5.16 -0.84 16.77
CA TYR A 28 6.18 -1.88 16.83
C TYR A 28 5.81 -2.90 17.91
N ASN A 29 5.52 -4.13 17.48
CA ASN A 29 5.32 -5.27 18.36
C ASN A 29 5.91 -6.51 17.67
N PRO A 30 7.16 -6.89 17.99
CA PRO A 30 7.86 -7.98 17.30
C PRO A 30 7.20 -9.35 17.47
N GLN A 31 6.36 -9.54 18.51
CA GLN A 31 5.60 -10.77 18.71
C GLN A 31 4.42 -10.90 17.75
N VAL A 32 3.89 -9.77 17.26
CA VAL A 32 2.74 -9.73 16.34
C VAL A 32 3.20 -9.56 14.89
N PHE A 33 4.23 -8.74 14.67
CA PHE A 33 4.72 -8.42 13.35
C PHE A 33 6.22 -8.11 13.37
N GLY A 34 7.00 -8.79 12.52
CA GLY A 34 8.46 -8.65 12.40
C GLY A 34 8.94 -7.35 11.73
N GLY A 35 8.13 -6.30 11.75
CA GLY A 35 8.44 -5.01 11.16
C GLY A 35 7.91 -3.85 12.00
N LEU A 36 8.34 -2.65 11.65
CA LEU A 36 7.96 -1.40 12.29
C LEU A 36 7.10 -0.58 11.33
N ILE A 37 5.98 -0.05 11.81
CA ILE A 37 5.07 0.75 10.97
C ILE A 37 5.09 2.21 11.44
N LEU A 38 5.51 3.12 10.56
CA LEU A 38 5.43 4.56 10.73
C LEU A 38 4.19 5.10 10.01
N ASN A 39 3.30 5.77 10.74
CA ASN A 39 2.12 6.42 10.16
C ASN A 39 2.36 7.93 10.05
N TYR A 40 2.15 8.47 8.87
CA TYR A 40 2.21 9.91 8.60
C TYR A 40 0.80 10.45 8.36
N ALA A 41 0.47 11.58 8.97
CA ALA A 41 -0.79 12.27 8.75
C ALA A 41 -0.77 13.15 7.48
N ALA A 42 0.38 13.77 7.18
CA ALA A 42 0.56 14.69 6.06
C ALA A 42 1.90 14.47 5.33
N PRO A 43 1.91 13.83 4.15
CA PRO A 43 0.77 13.18 3.49
C PRO A 43 0.26 11.98 4.30
N LYS A 44 -1.03 11.64 4.16
CA LYS A 44 -1.61 10.44 4.79
C LYS A 44 -1.02 9.19 4.14
N CYS A 45 -0.07 8.54 4.79
CA CYS A 45 0.60 7.34 4.28
C CYS A 45 1.18 6.49 5.42
N SER A 46 1.51 5.25 5.10
CA SER A 46 2.16 4.31 6.02
C SER A 46 3.46 3.79 5.42
N VAL A 47 4.52 3.79 6.23
CA VAL A 47 5.83 3.22 5.90
C VAL A 47 6.10 2.06 6.82
N THR A 48 6.30 0.88 6.26
CA THR A 48 6.77 -0.31 6.97
C THR A 48 8.28 -0.44 6.78
N LEU A 49 9.01 -0.71 7.85
CA LEU A 49 10.46 -0.97 7.85
C LEU A 49 10.74 -2.33 8.48
N HIS A 50 11.66 -3.08 7.88
CA HIS A 50 12.19 -4.33 8.41
C HIS A 50 13.63 -4.14 8.89
N ALA A 51 14.10 -5.04 9.77
CA ALA A 51 15.46 -4.96 10.32
C ALA A 51 16.54 -5.03 9.23
N THR A 52 16.24 -5.65 8.08
CA THR A 52 17.12 -5.74 6.92
C THR A 52 17.29 -4.44 6.14
N GLY A 53 16.52 -3.40 6.48
CA GLY A 53 16.45 -2.15 5.71
C GLY A 53 15.47 -2.21 4.53
N SER A 54 14.84 -3.35 4.26
CA SER A 54 13.72 -3.36 3.32
C SER A 54 12.50 -2.66 3.92
N GLY A 55 11.64 -2.12 3.05
CA GLY A 55 10.44 -1.43 3.47
C GLY A 55 9.36 -1.36 2.41
N ILE A 56 8.17 -0.98 2.87
CA ILE A 56 6.97 -0.82 2.05
C ILE A 56 6.37 0.55 2.33
N LEU A 57 6.02 1.28 1.28
CA LEU A 57 5.31 2.55 1.37
C LEU A 57 3.93 2.42 0.73
N THR A 58 2.89 2.78 1.47
CA THR A 58 1.48 2.68 1.02
C THR A 58 0.70 3.96 1.31
N GLY A 59 -0.39 4.18 0.55
CA GLY A 59 -1.31 5.30 0.77
C GLY A 59 -0.90 6.60 0.08
N VAL A 60 0.22 6.61 -0.63
CA VAL A 60 0.66 7.77 -1.43
C VAL A 60 -0.09 7.82 -2.77
N LYS A 61 -0.29 9.05 -3.27
CA LYS A 61 -1.06 9.31 -4.50
C LYS A 61 -0.19 9.55 -5.74
N SER A 62 1.12 9.73 -5.57
CA SER A 62 2.07 9.96 -6.67
C SER A 62 3.48 9.51 -6.31
N VAL A 63 4.29 9.27 -7.34
CA VAL A 63 5.73 8.94 -7.20
C VAL A 63 6.50 10.09 -6.54
N SER A 64 6.16 11.35 -6.84
CA SER A 64 6.80 12.53 -6.24
C SER A 64 6.52 12.64 -4.74
N VAL A 65 5.30 12.31 -4.31
CA VAL A 65 4.97 12.20 -2.88
C VAL A 65 5.76 11.06 -2.25
N ALA A 66 5.88 9.91 -2.92
CA ALA A 66 6.62 8.76 -2.42
C ALA A 66 8.09 9.10 -2.12
N LYS A 67 8.77 9.74 -3.07
CA LYS A 67 10.16 10.19 -2.92
C LYS A 67 10.33 11.15 -1.74
N ARG A 68 9.41 12.12 -1.56
CA ARG A 68 9.45 13.05 -0.42
C ARG A 68 9.26 12.36 0.92
N VAL A 69 8.40 11.36 1.01
CA VAL A 69 8.22 10.57 2.25
C VAL A 69 9.48 9.77 2.55
N LEU A 70 10.09 9.15 1.55
CA LEU A 70 11.34 8.42 1.76
C LEU A 70 12.50 9.32 2.15
N ASP A 71 12.63 10.51 1.59
CA ASP A 71 13.62 11.50 2.03
C ASP A 71 13.44 11.87 3.51
N LYS A 72 12.19 12.05 3.97
CA LYS A 72 11.89 12.27 5.40
C LYS A 72 12.31 11.08 6.27
N VAL A 73 12.04 9.85 5.82
CA VAL A 73 12.46 8.63 6.53
C VAL A 73 13.98 8.54 6.57
N SER A 74 14.67 8.75 5.47
CA SER A 74 16.13 8.72 5.41
C SER A 74 16.75 9.75 6.35
N LYS A 75 16.27 11.00 6.35
CA LYS A 75 16.73 12.05 7.28
C LYS A 75 16.48 11.69 8.74
N MET A 76 15.32 11.12 9.05
CA MET A 76 15.00 10.66 10.41
C MET A 76 15.97 9.54 10.85
N LEU A 77 16.24 8.57 9.98
CA LEU A 77 17.19 7.49 10.25
C LEU A 77 18.61 8.02 10.47
N THR A 78 19.06 9.00 9.68
CA THR A 78 20.36 9.67 9.84
C THR A 78 20.50 10.34 11.19
N ARG A 79 19.46 11.03 11.67
CA ARG A 79 19.51 11.70 13.00
C ARG A 79 19.70 10.73 14.16
N ILE A 80 19.23 9.50 14.03
CA ILE A 80 19.34 8.47 15.06
C ILE A 80 20.52 7.51 14.83
N GLY A 81 21.43 7.85 13.90
CA GLY A 81 22.70 7.16 13.69
C GLY A 81 22.68 6.00 12.69
N PHE A 82 21.69 5.93 11.79
CA PHE A 82 21.72 5.00 10.65
C PHE A 82 22.09 5.77 9.37
N PHE A 83 22.80 5.15 8.44
CA PHE A 83 23.22 5.81 7.20
C PHE A 83 22.57 5.13 5.98
N PRO A 84 21.32 5.52 5.63
CA PRO A 84 20.66 5.04 4.42
C PRO A 84 21.48 5.35 3.17
N LYS A 85 21.56 4.37 2.27
CA LYS A 85 21.99 4.55 0.90
C LYS A 85 20.84 5.13 0.05
N PRO A 86 21.12 5.63 -1.17
CA PRO A 86 20.08 6.04 -2.09
C PRO A 86 19.00 4.96 -2.23
N ASN A 87 17.73 5.35 -2.09
CA ASN A 87 16.63 4.41 -1.99
C ASN A 87 16.25 3.86 -3.37
N ASP A 88 16.26 2.53 -3.52
CA ASP A 88 15.73 1.83 -4.69
C ASP A 88 14.20 1.76 -4.62
N LEU A 89 13.53 2.81 -5.09
CA LEU A 89 12.08 2.90 -5.07
C LEU A 89 11.44 2.15 -6.25
N THR A 90 10.74 1.06 -5.95
CA THR A 90 10.02 0.26 -6.96
C THR A 90 8.50 0.43 -6.79
N LEU A 91 7.78 0.66 -7.90
CA LEU A 91 6.32 0.70 -7.92
C LEU A 91 5.77 -0.71 -8.12
N ASN A 92 5.00 -1.21 -7.15
CA ASN A 92 4.47 -2.58 -7.19
C ASN A 92 3.01 -2.62 -7.61
N SER A 93 2.20 -1.68 -7.13
CA SER A 93 0.79 -1.62 -7.53
C SER A 93 0.23 -0.20 -7.49
N VAL A 94 -0.76 0.04 -8.35
CA VAL A 94 -1.55 1.26 -8.39
C VAL A 94 -3.02 0.87 -8.34
N THR A 95 -3.75 1.41 -7.38
CA THR A 95 -5.19 1.21 -7.21
C THR A 95 -5.93 2.50 -7.55
N TYR A 96 -6.84 2.42 -8.52
CA TYR A 96 -7.77 3.50 -8.83
C TYR A 96 -9.13 3.17 -8.21
N THR A 97 -9.82 4.21 -7.73
CA THR A 97 -11.17 4.07 -7.20
C THR A 97 -11.99 5.20 -7.79
N GLY A 98 -13.13 4.85 -8.35
CA GLY A 98 -14.06 5.78 -8.97
C GLY A 98 -15.49 5.24 -8.85
N LYS A 99 -16.45 6.07 -9.25
CA LYS A 99 -17.86 5.70 -9.36
C LYS A 99 -18.26 5.76 -10.82
N PHE A 100 -19.04 4.79 -11.26
CA PHE A 100 -19.69 4.87 -12.57
C PHE A 100 -20.87 5.86 -12.48
N PRO A 101 -21.15 6.62 -13.56
CA PRO A 101 -22.34 7.46 -13.62
C PRO A 101 -23.64 6.63 -13.81
N PHE A 102 -23.51 5.32 -13.99
CA PHE A 102 -24.62 4.38 -14.16
C PHE A 102 -24.43 3.17 -13.23
N ARG A 103 -25.50 2.35 -13.10
CA ARG A 103 -25.48 1.12 -12.30
C ARG A 103 -25.16 -0.07 -13.20
N PRO A 104 -23.92 -0.63 -13.16
CA PRO A 104 -23.58 -1.79 -13.96
C PRO A 104 -24.36 -3.03 -13.50
N ASN A 105 -24.85 -3.81 -14.45
CA ASN A 105 -25.45 -5.10 -14.15
C ASN A 105 -24.37 -6.19 -14.01
N LEU A 106 -24.06 -6.57 -12.77
CA LEU A 106 -23.00 -7.52 -12.46
C LEU A 106 -23.26 -8.93 -13.02
N HIS A 107 -24.53 -9.34 -13.15
CA HIS A 107 -24.87 -10.64 -13.74
C HIS A 107 -24.52 -10.69 -15.23
N ILE A 108 -24.80 -9.60 -15.96
CA ILE A 108 -24.46 -9.47 -17.39
C ILE A 108 -22.94 -9.49 -17.55
N ILE A 109 -22.21 -8.76 -16.71
CA ILE A 109 -20.74 -8.75 -16.73
C ILE A 109 -20.19 -10.16 -16.44
N LYS A 110 -20.69 -10.84 -15.42
CA LYS A 110 -20.28 -12.23 -15.11
C LYS A 110 -20.53 -13.17 -16.30
N ARG A 111 -21.68 -13.06 -16.95
CA ARG A 111 -22.02 -13.87 -18.13
C ARG A 111 -21.06 -13.62 -19.29
N ASN A 112 -20.77 -12.35 -19.59
CA ASN A 112 -19.95 -11.96 -20.74
C ASN A 112 -18.46 -12.29 -20.55
N TYR A 113 -17.94 -12.19 -19.32
CA TYR A 113 -16.52 -12.43 -19.02
C TYR A 113 -16.24 -13.84 -18.48
N GLY A 114 -17.27 -14.67 -18.27
CA GLY A 114 -17.15 -16.09 -17.92
C GLY A 114 -16.23 -16.32 -16.71
N ASN A 115 -15.17 -17.10 -16.92
CA ASN A 115 -14.20 -17.48 -15.87
C ASN A 115 -13.35 -16.30 -15.37
N ASN A 116 -13.27 -15.22 -16.15
CA ASN A 116 -12.50 -14.03 -15.79
C ASN A 116 -13.26 -13.08 -14.83
N ALA A 117 -14.56 -13.30 -14.66
CA ALA A 117 -15.38 -12.59 -13.70
C ALA A 117 -15.79 -13.53 -12.55
N TYR A 118 -15.59 -13.10 -11.31
CA TYR A 118 -16.02 -13.81 -10.11
C TYR A 118 -17.05 -12.96 -9.37
N TYR A 119 -18.26 -13.50 -9.21
CA TYR A 119 -19.38 -12.82 -8.59
C TYR A 119 -20.21 -13.81 -7.78
N GLU A 120 -20.00 -13.78 -6.46
CA GLU A 120 -20.72 -14.59 -5.46
C GLU A 120 -21.40 -13.62 -4.47
N PRO A 121 -22.62 -13.14 -4.76
CA PRO A 121 -23.27 -12.08 -3.98
C PRO A 121 -23.47 -12.44 -2.51
N GLU A 122 -23.65 -13.72 -2.21
CA GLU A 122 -23.79 -14.25 -0.85
C GLU A 122 -22.50 -14.12 -0.02
N LEU A 123 -21.33 -14.16 -0.68
CA LEU A 123 -20.03 -14.03 -0.03
C LEU A 123 -19.54 -12.57 -0.01
N PHE A 124 -19.85 -11.81 -1.06
CA PHE A 124 -19.35 -10.44 -1.22
C PHE A 124 -20.23 -9.63 -2.20
N ASN A 125 -20.55 -8.39 -1.82
CA ASN A 125 -21.45 -7.49 -2.56
C ASN A 125 -20.83 -6.82 -3.82
N GLY A 126 -19.90 -7.50 -4.49
CA GLY A 126 -19.25 -6.98 -5.68
C GLY A 126 -18.67 -8.06 -6.58
N LEU A 127 -18.28 -7.65 -7.79
CA LEU A 127 -17.70 -8.49 -8.83
C LEU A 127 -16.19 -8.22 -8.92
N ARG A 128 -15.40 -9.29 -8.93
CA ARG A 128 -13.97 -9.25 -9.27
C ARG A 128 -13.84 -9.60 -10.74
N LEU A 129 -13.11 -8.78 -11.50
CA LEU A 129 -12.88 -9.00 -12.92
C LEU A 129 -11.39 -8.92 -13.22
N SER A 130 -10.84 -9.99 -13.78
CA SER A 130 -9.50 -10.02 -14.34
C SER A 130 -9.60 -9.79 -15.85
N ILE A 131 -8.85 -8.84 -16.40
CA ILE A 131 -8.86 -8.65 -17.86
C ILE A 131 -7.86 -9.62 -18.50
N PRO A 132 -8.26 -10.40 -19.53
CA PRO A 132 -7.33 -11.24 -20.28
C PRO A 132 -6.14 -10.43 -20.80
N ASP A 133 -4.96 -11.05 -20.80
CA ASP A 133 -3.71 -10.44 -21.27
C ASP A 133 -3.30 -9.14 -20.55
N SER A 134 -3.87 -8.90 -19.37
CA SER A 134 -3.57 -7.74 -18.53
C SER A 134 -3.30 -8.15 -17.08
N LYS A 135 -2.37 -7.44 -16.42
CA LYS A 135 -2.16 -7.56 -14.96
C LYS A 135 -3.17 -6.74 -14.14
N VAL A 136 -4.18 -6.15 -14.79
CA VAL A 136 -5.17 -5.29 -14.15
C VAL A 136 -6.34 -6.12 -13.64
N ASN A 137 -6.66 -5.92 -12.36
CA ASN A 137 -7.82 -6.49 -11.70
C ASN A 137 -8.79 -5.37 -11.32
N TYR A 138 -10.07 -5.57 -11.61
CA TYR A 138 -11.15 -4.66 -11.25
C TYR A 138 -11.97 -5.23 -10.11
N LEU A 139 -12.36 -4.35 -9.20
CA LEU A 139 -13.32 -4.63 -8.15
C LEU A 139 -14.50 -3.69 -8.28
N CYS A 140 -15.64 -4.21 -8.74
CA CYS A 140 -16.87 -3.44 -8.92
C CYS A 140 -17.85 -3.76 -7.79
N LYS A 141 -18.14 -2.81 -6.92
CA LYS A 141 -19.10 -2.98 -5.82
C LYS A 141 -20.45 -2.38 -6.20
N ARG A 142 -21.54 -3.02 -5.77
CA ARG A 142 -22.86 -2.37 -5.75
C ARG A 142 -22.91 -1.41 -4.57
N GLU A 143 -23.30 -0.16 -4.82
CA GLU A 143 -23.57 0.79 -3.73
C GLU A 143 -24.89 0.34 -3.07
N ILE A 144 -24.79 -0.17 -1.84
CA ILE A 144 -25.95 -0.48 -1.02
C ILE A 144 -26.37 0.85 -0.41
N THR A 145 -27.36 1.50 -1.00
CA THR A 145 -28.05 2.60 -0.34
C THR A 145 -28.81 2.00 0.85
N LYS A 146 -28.40 2.35 2.07
CA LYS A 146 -29.17 2.05 3.29
C LYS A 146 -30.44 2.89 3.31
#